data_AF-A2DPG3-F1
#
_entry.id   AF-A2DPG3-F1
#
_cell.length_a   1.000
_cell.length_b   1.000
_cell.length_c   1.000
_cell.angle_alpha   90.00
_cell.angle_beta   90.00
_cell.angle_gamma   90.00
#
_symmetry.space_group_name_H-M   'P 1'
#
loop_
_entity.id
_entity.type
_entity.pdbx_description
1 polymer ?
#
loop_
_entity_poly.entity_id
_entity_poly.type
_entity_poly.pdbx_seq_one_letter_code
_entity_poly.pdbx_strand_id
1 'polypeptide(L)'
;MDFKLVAKIGGALAVLTIVSNLIATLLLGFSIASTIVRIVTAVICLVLGCVFAFLTWRADEKAPKYCYGFAALFNIGVGIMWFFITSNFHLNDAYLNRFIIYYLLLTALLAALACFWPFVTKKVFGAHLVANNFDEKQETLLYVVLAILHACIISLIFCLNYKNSTSISQLGMNGIVYSIGIWFLNALIAFVIAIFIANGGNSKTPASMVTPISADSAYSSVA
;
A
#
# COMPACT_ATOMS: atom_id res chain seq x y z
N MET A 1 -5.68 6.11 -27.18
CA MET A 1 -5.31 5.31 -25.99
C MET A 1 -4.82 3.96 -26.47
N ASP A 2 -3.57 3.60 -26.19
CA ASP A 2 -3.04 2.28 -26.54
C ASP A 2 -3.61 1.23 -25.58
N PHE A 3 -4.57 0.43 -26.06
CA PHE A 3 -5.21 -0.61 -25.26
C PHE A 3 -4.21 -1.66 -24.76
N LYS A 4 -3.16 -1.96 -25.54
CA LYS A 4 -2.12 -2.93 -25.13
C LYS A 4 -1.35 -2.42 -23.93
N LEU A 5 -1.06 -1.11 -23.91
CA LEU A 5 -0.38 -0.48 -22.79
C LEU A 5 -1.26 -0.46 -21.53
N VAL A 6 -2.52 -0.03 -21.67
CA VAL A 6 -3.46 0.00 -20.55
C VAL A 6 -3.65 -1.39 -19.95
N ALA A 7 -3.83 -2.41 -20.79
CA ALA A 7 -3.93 -3.80 -20.35
C ALA A 7 -2.66 -4.28 -19.63
N LYS A 8 -1.47 -3.85 -20.07
CA LYS A 8 -0.20 -4.21 -19.43
C LYS A 8 -0.02 -3.58 -18.05
N ILE A 9 -0.20 -2.26 -17.92
CA ILE A 9 -0.05 -1.56 -16.63
C ILE A 9 -1.17 -1.98 -15.67
N GLY A 10 -2.42 -1.96 -16.17
CA GLY A 10 -3.60 -2.33 -15.39
C GLY A 10 -3.57 -3.77 -14.94
N GLY A 11 -3.21 -4.70 -15.83
CA GLY A 11 -3.05 -6.11 -15.50
C GLY A 11 -1.97 -6.34 -14.43
N ALA A 12 -0.83 -5.67 -14.54
CA ALA A 12 0.25 -5.79 -13.55
C ALA A 12 -0.19 -5.29 -12.15
N LEU A 13 -0.83 -4.11 -12.08
CA LEU A 13 -1.33 -3.55 -10.82
C LEU A 13 -2.48 -4.36 -10.23
N ALA A 14 -3.37 -4.89 -11.06
CA ALA A 14 -4.44 -5.79 -10.63
C ALA A 14 -3.86 -7.07 -10.00
N VAL A 15 -2.89 -7.71 -10.65
CA VAL A 15 -2.24 -8.92 -10.11
C VAL A 15 -1.50 -8.64 -8.81
N LEU A 16 -0.72 -7.56 -8.75
CA LEU A 16 -0.01 -7.16 -7.51
C LEU A 16 -0.97 -6.91 -6.35
N THR A 17 -2.11 -6.27 -6.64
CA THR A 17 -3.17 -6.02 -5.67
C THR A 17 -3.81 -7.31 -5.17
N ILE A 18 -4.16 -8.24 -6.08
CA ILE A 18 -4.73 -9.54 -5.70
C ILE A 18 -3.75 -10.31 -4.82
N VAL A 19 -2.48 -10.41 -5.22
CA VAL A 19 -1.46 -11.15 -4.47
C VAL A 19 -1.25 -10.55 -3.08
N SER A 20 -1.18 -9.22 -2.98
CA SER A 20 -0.97 -8.55 -1.69
C SER A 20 -2.18 -8.70 -0.77
N ASN A 21 -3.40 -8.56 -1.32
CA ASN A 21 -4.63 -8.77 -0.56
C ASN A 21 -4.76 -10.23 -0.12
N LEU A 22 -4.41 -11.19 -0.97
CA LEU A 22 -4.39 -12.62 -0.62
C LEU A 22 -3.45 -12.86 0.57
N ILE A 23 -2.18 -12.43 0.47
CA ILE A 23 -1.20 -12.63 1.54
C ILE A 23 -1.68 -11.98 2.85
N ALA A 24 -2.13 -10.71 2.80
CA ALA A 24 -2.56 -9.98 3.97
C ALA A 24 -3.82 -10.58 4.63
N THR A 25 -4.79 -11.02 3.82
CA THR A 25 -6.02 -11.64 4.35
C THR A 25 -5.80 -13.05 4.89
N LEU A 26 -4.91 -13.85 4.29
CA LEU A 26 -4.52 -15.14 4.84
C LEU A 26 -3.81 -14.95 6.19
N LEU A 27 -2.86 -14.01 6.27
CA LEU A 27 -2.18 -13.71 7.53
C LEU A 27 -3.15 -13.23 8.60
N LEU A 28 -4.07 -12.31 8.29
CA LEU A 28 -5.09 -11.85 9.24
C LEU A 28 -6.02 -12.99 9.67
N GLY A 29 -6.61 -13.73 8.72
CA GLY A 29 -7.59 -14.77 9.00
C GLY A 29 -7.01 -15.93 9.81
N PHE A 30 -5.81 -16.40 9.46
CA PHE A 30 -5.11 -17.42 10.23
C PHE A 30 -4.63 -16.90 11.59
N SER A 31 -4.23 -15.62 11.69
CA SER A 31 -3.87 -15.01 12.99
C SER A 31 -5.04 -14.88 13.94
N ILE A 32 -6.25 -14.63 13.42
CA ILE A 32 -7.47 -14.68 14.22
C ILE A 32 -7.71 -16.10 14.71
N ALA A 33 -7.62 -17.09 13.81
CA ALA A 33 -7.91 -18.50 14.11
C ALA A 33 -6.88 -19.17 15.03
N SER A 34 -5.61 -18.75 15.00
CA SER A 34 -4.50 -19.42 15.69
C SER A 34 -3.59 -18.44 16.41
N THR A 35 -3.37 -18.69 17.71
CA THR A 35 -2.46 -17.90 18.55
C THR A 35 -1.01 -18.00 18.06
N ILE A 36 -0.59 -19.16 17.55
CA ILE A 36 0.77 -19.34 17.01
C ILE A 36 0.95 -18.44 15.79
N VAL A 37 -0.02 -18.44 14.86
CA VAL A 37 0.04 -17.60 13.66
C VAL A 37 -0.03 -16.12 14.03
N ARG A 38 -0.81 -15.75 15.07
CA ARG A 38 -0.83 -14.38 15.60
C ARG A 38 0.56 -13.92 16.05
N ILE A 39 1.26 -14.73 16.83
CA ILE A 39 2.63 -14.44 17.30
C ILE A 39 3.60 -14.34 16.12
N VAL A 40 3.53 -15.28 15.17
CA VAL A 40 4.37 -15.26 13.97
C VAL A 40 4.13 -13.99 13.15
N THR A 41 2.88 -13.61 12.92
CA THR A 41 2.51 -12.38 12.20
C THR A 41 3.02 -11.13 12.94
N ALA A 42 2.91 -11.09 14.28
CA ALA A 42 3.46 -10.01 15.08
C ALA A 42 4.99 -9.89 14.89
N VAL A 43 5.71 -11.02 14.93
CA VAL A 43 7.17 -11.05 14.68
C VAL A 43 7.50 -10.59 13.26
N ILE A 44 6.75 -11.03 12.24
CA ILE A 44 6.91 -10.57 10.85
C ILE A 44 6.78 -9.05 10.77
N CYS A 45 5.73 -8.48 11.38
CA CYS A 45 5.56 -7.04 11.44
C CYS A 45 6.74 -6.35 12.13
N LEU A 46 7.21 -6.83 13.29
CA LEU A 46 8.38 -6.24 13.95
C LEU A 46 9.65 -6.27 13.09
N VAL A 47 9.91 -7.38 12.40
CA VAL A 47 11.07 -7.53 11.51
C VAL A 47 10.95 -6.58 10.32
N LEU A 48 9.80 -6.54 9.64
CA LEU A 48 9.55 -5.59 8.55
C LEU A 48 9.69 -4.15 9.05
N GLY A 49 9.18 -3.85 10.24
CA GLY A 49 9.30 -2.56 10.89
C GLY A 49 10.76 -2.13 11.08
N CYS A 50 11.61 -3.04 11.58
CA CYS A 50 13.04 -2.79 11.74
C CYS A 50 13.75 -2.59 10.40
N VAL A 51 13.43 -3.41 9.40
CA VAL A 51 13.99 -3.28 8.04
C VAL A 51 13.62 -1.92 7.44
N PHE A 52 12.34 -1.53 7.51
CA PHE A 52 11.92 -0.22 6.99
C PHE A 52 12.48 0.94 7.80
N ALA A 53 12.62 0.83 9.12
CA ALA A 53 13.28 1.86 9.93
C ALA A 53 14.73 2.08 9.49
N PHE A 54 15.46 0.99 9.21
CA PHE A 54 16.80 1.05 8.66
C PHE A 54 16.83 1.69 7.27
N LEU A 55 15.89 1.32 6.38
CA LEU A 55 15.76 1.93 5.06
C LEU A 55 15.43 3.43 5.14
N THR A 56 14.56 3.86 6.06
CA THR A 56 14.29 5.28 6.31
C THR A 56 15.52 6.05 6.74
N TRP A 57 16.35 5.45 7.60
CA TRP A 57 17.58 6.08 8.06
C TRP A 57 18.65 6.18 6.96
N ARG A 58 18.75 5.16 6.10
CA ARG A 58 19.70 5.10 4.98
C ARG A 58 19.21 5.82 3.71
N ALA A 59 17.93 6.14 3.61
CA ALA A 59 17.33 6.76 2.44
C ALA A 59 17.93 8.15 2.16
N ASP A 60 18.34 8.35 0.91
CA ASP A 60 18.74 9.65 0.39
C ASP A 60 17.51 10.53 0.06
N GLU A 61 17.74 11.73 -0.45
CA GLU A 61 16.66 12.62 -0.83
C GLU A 61 15.84 12.12 -2.02
N LYS A 62 16.28 11.12 -2.79
CA LYS A 62 15.55 10.62 -3.97
C LYS A 62 14.65 9.43 -3.61
N ALA A 63 14.99 8.69 -2.57
CA ALA A 63 14.19 7.59 -2.06
C ALA A 63 12.86 8.05 -1.41
N PRO A 64 11.84 7.17 -1.36
CA PRO A 64 10.55 7.44 -0.72
C PRO A 64 10.64 7.35 0.82
N LYS A 65 11.55 8.11 1.43
CA LYS A 65 11.89 8.06 2.87
C LYS A 65 10.68 8.10 3.79
N TYR A 66 9.69 8.94 3.49
CA TYR A 66 8.47 9.06 4.29
C TYR A 66 7.57 7.83 4.21
N CYS A 67 7.52 7.15 3.06
CA CYS A 67 6.76 5.91 2.91
C CYS A 67 7.42 4.77 3.71
N TYR A 68 8.75 4.67 3.67
CA TYR A 68 9.48 3.73 4.52
C TYR A 68 9.28 4.04 6.00
N GLY A 69 9.31 5.32 6.39
CA GLY A 69 9.10 5.73 7.78
C GLY A 69 7.69 5.40 8.27
N PHE A 70 6.69 5.63 7.43
CA PHE A 70 5.31 5.24 7.69
C PHE A 70 5.17 3.71 7.86
N ALA A 71 5.72 2.94 6.91
CA ALA A 71 5.70 1.47 6.98
C ALA A 71 6.40 0.97 8.25
N ALA A 72 7.54 1.55 8.62
CA ALA A 72 8.29 1.21 9.83
C ALA A 72 7.46 1.45 11.09
N LEU A 73 6.91 2.66 11.25
CA LEU A 73 6.14 3.05 12.41
C LEU A 73 4.91 2.15 12.61
N PHE A 74 4.15 1.91 11.53
CA PHE A 74 2.96 1.06 11.58
C PHE A 74 3.33 -0.40 11.87
N ASN A 75 4.35 -0.94 11.23
CA ASN A 75 4.74 -2.33 11.45
C ASN A 75 5.28 -2.58 12.87
N ILE A 76 6.04 -1.65 13.44
CA ILE A 76 6.50 -1.76 14.83
C ILE A 76 5.31 -1.64 15.79
N GLY A 77 4.54 -0.55 15.68
CA GLY A 77 3.42 -0.29 16.59
C GLY A 77 2.37 -1.40 16.56
N VAL A 78 2.01 -1.85 15.35
CA VAL A 78 1.04 -2.94 15.19
C VAL A 78 1.63 -4.29 15.56
N GLY A 79 2.92 -4.55 15.30
CA GLY A 79 3.58 -5.78 15.74
C GLY A 79 3.51 -5.95 17.27
N ILE A 80 3.81 -4.88 18.02
CA ILE A 80 3.71 -4.87 19.49
C ILE A 80 2.24 -5.09 19.91
N MET A 81 1.32 -4.31 19.36
CA MET A 81 -0.10 -4.40 19.69
C MET A 81 -0.67 -5.80 19.40
N TRP A 82 -0.35 -6.37 18.24
CA TRP A 82 -0.84 -7.67 17.78
C TRP A 82 -0.32 -8.83 18.62
N PHE A 83 0.88 -8.68 19.20
CA PHE A 83 1.46 -9.65 20.13
C PHE A 83 0.61 -9.81 21.40
N PHE A 84 0.07 -8.70 21.93
CA PHE A 84 -0.68 -8.68 23.19
C PHE A 84 -2.19 -8.91 23.04
N ILE A 85 -2.71 -9.01 21.81
CA ILE A 85 -4.13 -9.31 21.59
C ILE A 85 -4.44 -10.73 22.06
N THR A 86 -5.52 -10.84 22.85
CA THR A 86 -6.04 -12.13 23.30
C THR A 86 -7.08 -12.68 22.32
N SER A 87 -7.23 -13.99 22.26
CA SER A 87 -8.19 -14.62 21.33
C SER A 87 -9.65 -14.18 21.57
N ASN A 88 -9.98 -13.80 22.81
CA ASN A 88 -11.32 -13.31 23.19
C ASN A 88 -11.64 -11.94 22.57
N PHE A 89 -10.63 -11.13 22.26
CA PHE A 89 -10.81 -9.83 21.60
C PHE A 89 -11.59 -9.97 20.29
N HIS A 90 -11.29 -11.01 19.50
CA HIS A 90 -11.86 -11.19 18.17
C HIS A 90 -13.37 -11.45 18.19
N LEU A 91 -13.91 -12.01 19.28
CA LEU A 91 -15.34 -12.30 19.41
C LEU A 91 -16.09 -11.30 20.30
N ASN A 92 -15.51 -10.89 21.41
CA ASN A 92 -16.28 -10.23 22.45
C ASN A 92 -16.12 -8.71 22.48
N ASP A 93 -15.10 -8.16 21.80
CA ASP A 93 -14.86 -6.73 21.81
C ASP A 93 -15.84 -5.97 20.89
N ALA A 94 -15.94 -4.66 21.10
CA ALA A 94 -16.76 -3.78 20.29
C ALA A 94 -16.35 -3.83 18.81
N TYR A 95 -17.35 -3.69 17.93
CA TYR A 95 -17.15 -3.69 16.48
C TYR A 95 -16.06 -2.71 16.04
N LEU A 96 -16.09 -1.48 16.56
CA LEU A 96 -15.14 -0.42 16.21
C LEU A 96 -13.70 -0.79 16.60
N ASN A 97 -13.51 -1.37 17.78
CA ASN A 97 -12.19 -1.79 18.25
C ASN A 97 -11.60 -2.86 17.33
N ARG A 98 -12.38 -3.89 17.01
CA ARG A 98 -11.95 -4.94 16.07
C ARG A 98 -11.62 -4.37 14.70
N PHE A 99 -12.47 -3.48 14.19
CA PHE A 99 -12.26 -2.84 12.89
C PHE A 99 -10.94 -2.08 12.86
N ILE A 100 -10.69 -1.21 13.83
CA ILE A 100 -9.45 -0.42 13.92
C ILE A 100 -8.24 -1.35 13.98
N ILE A 101 -8.30 -2.39 14.81
CA ILE A 101 -7.19 -3.32 15.00
C ILE A 101 -6.89 -4.13 13.73
N TYR A 102 -7.91 -4.63 13.03
CA TYR A 102 -7.73 -5.33 11.75
C TYR A 102 -7.26 -4.39 10.65
N TYR A 103 -7.80 -3.18 10.61
CA TYR A 103 -7.38 -2.13 9.68
C TYR A 103 -5.90 -1.79 9.87
N LEU A 104 -5.46 -1.54 11.10
CA LEU A 104 -4.06 -1.23 11.40
C LEU A 104 -3.11 -2.35 10.96
N LEU A 105 -3.45 -3.62 11.23
CA LEU A 105 -2.64 -4.76 10.77
C LEU A 105 -2.57 -4.86 9.26
N LEU A 106 -3.71 -4.76 8.57
CA LEU A 106 -3.74 -4.84 7.12
C LEU A 106 -3.00 -3.66 6.50
N THR A 107 -3.13 -2.45 7.05
CA THR A 107 -2.36 -1.28 6.62
C THR A 107 -0.87 -1.51 6.80
N ALA A 108 -0.41 -2.05 7.94
CA ALA A 108 1.00 -2.34 8.17
C ALA A 108 1.56 -3.33 7.13
N LEU A 109 0.87 -4.45 6.91
CA LEU A 109 1.28 -5.49 5.97
C LEU A 109 1.23 -4.99 4.51
N LEU A 110 0.14 -4.35 4.10
CA LEU A 110 -0.02 -3.88 2.72
C LEU A 110 0.88 -2.68 2.42
N ALA A 111 1.12 -1.76 3.36
CA ALA A 111 2.05 -0.66 3.16
C ALA A 111 3.49 -1.15 3.02
N ALA A 112 3.88 -2.17 3.81
CA ALA A 112 5.17 -2.83 3.65
C ALA A 112 5.32 -3.44 2.25
N LEU A 113 4.32 -4.20 1.77
CA LEU A 113 4.33 -4.76 0.42
C LEU A 113 4.36 -3.68 -0.67
N ALA A 114 3.57 -2.62 -0.51
CA ALA A 114 3.51 -1.49 -1.43
C ALA A 114 4.88 -0.80 -1.59
N CYS A 115 5.69 -0.74 -0.55
CA CYS A 115 7.05 -0.20 -0.63
C CYS A 115 8.00 -1.04 -1.50
N PHE A 116 7.66 -2.31 -1.77
CA PHE A 116 8.44 -3.17 -2.67
C PHE A 116 7.90 -3.20 -4.11
N TRP A 117 6.67 -2.74 -4.33
CA TRP A 117 6.07 -2.76 -5.67
C TRP A 117 6.84 -1.97 -6.73
N PRO A 118 7.45 -0.79 -6.45
CA PRO A 118 8.28 -0.07 -7.42
C PRO A 118 9.37 -0.94 -8.07
N PHE A 119 9.94 -1.90 -7.33
CA PHE A 119 10.92 -2.84 -7.89
C PHE A 119 10.34 -3.77 -8.96
N VAL A 120 9.07 -4.16 -8.80
CA VAL A 120 8.36 -5.03 -9.75
C VAL A 120 7.86 -4.21 -10.93
N THR A 121 7.19 -3.10 -10.67
CA THR A 121 6.57 -2.23 -11.67
C THR A 121 7.60 -1.55 -12.56
N LYS A 122 8.78 -1.19 -12.04
CA LYS A 122 9.92 -0.72 -12.84
C LYS A 122 10.34 -1.74 -13.91
N LYS A 123 10.28 -3.04 -13.61
CA LYS A 123 10.60 -4.10 -14.60
C LYS A 123 9.49 -4.29 -15.64
N VAL A 124 8.23 -4.06 -15.27
CA VAL A 124 7.09 -4.30 -16.17
C VAL A 124 6.78 -3.10 -17.06
N PHE A 125 6.73 -1.89 -16.47
CA PHE A 125 6.32 -0.66 -17.15
C PHE A 125 7.13 0.58 -16.73
N GLY A 126 8.34 0.41 -16.20
CA GLY A 126 9.20 1.53 -15.76
C GLY A 126 9.49 2.58 -16.83
N ALA A 127 9.65 2.18 -18.09
CA ALA A 127 9.83 3.13 -19.20
C ALA A 127 8.66 4.12 -19.33
N HIS A 128 7.44 3.67 -19.01
CA HIS A 128 6.24 4.50 -19.10
C HIS A 128 6.06 5.40 -17.88
N LEU A 129 6.52 4.95 -16.71
CA LEU A 129 6.59 5.81 -15.53
C LEU A 129 7.54 6.99 -15.77
N VAL A 130 8.72 6.70 -16.34
CA VAL A 130 9.69 7.74 -16.74
C VAL A 130 9.10 8.68 -17.77
N ALA A 131 8.43 8.16 -18.81
CA ALA A 131 7.76 8.99 -19.82
C ALA A 131 6.68 9.92 -19.22
N ASN A 132 6.04 9.51 -18.13
CA ASN A 132 5.04 10.29 -17.41
C ASN A 132 5.63 11.26 -16.36
N ASN A 133 6.94 11.30 -16.19
CA ASN A 133 7.62 11.99 -15.08
C ASN A 133 7.13 11.53 -13.70
N PHE A 134 6.81 10.25 -13.58
CA PHE A 134 6.42 9.64 -12.33
C PHE A 134 7.68 9.15 -11.63
N ASP A 135 8.06 9.83 -10.55
CA ASP A 135 9.23 9.42 -9.76
C ASP A 135 8.88 8.26 -8.81
N GLU A 136 9.92 7.60 -8.29
CA GLU A 136 9.76 6.46 -7.38
C GLU A 136 9.01 6.86 -6.10
N LYS A 137 9.08 8.13 -5.69
CA LYS A 137 8.38 8.63 -4.51
C LYS A 137 6.87 8.70 -4.72
N GLN A 138 6.45 9.30 -5.81
CA GLN A 138 5.05 9.39 -6.22
C GLN A 138 4.46 8.01 -6.43
N GLU A 139 5.24 7.11 -7.04
CA GLU A 139 4.84 5.72 -7.23
C GLU A 139 4.63 4.98 -5.91
N THR A 140 5.62 5.03 -5.02
CA THR A 140 5.52 4.38 -3.71
C THR A 140 4.37 4.97 -2.90
N LEU A 141 4.21 6.29 -2.90
CA LEU A 141 3.14 6.96 -2.19
C LEU A 141 1.76 6.54 -2.70
N LEU A 142 1.58 6.47 -4.03
CA LEU A 142 0.34 6.01 -4.63
C LEU A 142 0.00 4.58 -4.19
N TYR A 143 0.99 3.68 -4.20
CA TYR A 143 0.79 2.29 -3.77
C TYR A 143 0.47 2.18 -2.28
N VAL A 144 1.11 2.99 -1.42
CA VAL A 144 0.80 3.03 0.01
C VAL A 144 -0.61 3.56 0.25
N VAL A 145 -1.04 4.62 -0.43
CA VAL A 145 -2.41 5.14 -0.33
C VAL A 145 -3.43 4.09 -0.78
N LEU A 146 -3.14 3.37 -1.86
CA LEU A 146 -3.98 2.25 -2.31
C LEU A 146 -4.03 1.12 -1.30
N ALA A 147 -2.89 0.74 -0.73
CA ALA A 147 -2.81 -0.26 0.33
C ALA A 147 -3.68 0.12 1.54
N ILE A 148 -3.68 1.40 1.95
CA ILE A 148 -4.53 1.92 3.02
C ILE A 148 -6.02 1.79 2.66
N LEU A 149 -6.41 2.20 1.45
CA LEU A 149 -7.80 2.07 1.00
C LEU A 149 -8.25 0.60 0.97
N HIS A 150 -7.42 -0.29 0.43
CA HIS A 150 -7.70 -1.73 0.37
C HIS A 150 -7.80 -2.35 1.76
N ALA A 151 -6.91 -1.96 2.70
CA ALA A 151 -6.97 -2.39 4.10
C ALA A 151 -8.30 -2.01 4.76
N CYS A 152 -8.81 -0.80 4.50
CA CYS A 152 -10.10 -0.34 5.01
C CYS A 152 -11.25 -1.23 4.52
N ILE A 153 -11.33 -1.50 3.22
CA ILE A 153 -12.41 -2.32 2.65
C ILE A 153 -12.35 -3.77 3.18
N ILE A 154 -11.16 -4.36 3.26
CA ILE A 154 -10.97 -5.73 3.75
C ILE A 154 -11.30 -5.84 5.24
N SER A 155 -10.84 -4.90 6.07
CA SER A 155 -11.12 -4.92 7.51
C SER A 155 -12.61 -4.79 7.83
N LEU A 156 -13.37 -4.00 7.04
CA LEU A 156 -14.83 -3.94 7.14
C LEU A 156 -15.46 -5.32 6.94
N ILE A 157 -15.05 -6.08 5.91
CA ILE A 157 -15.59 -7.42 5.65
C ILE A 157 -15.30 -8.39 6.80
N PHE A 158 -14.07 -8.39 7.32
CA PHE A 158 -13.71 -9.23 8.46
C PHE A 158 -14.57 -8.92 9.70
N CYS A 159 -14.89 -7.65 9.95
CA CYS A 159 -15.73 -7.25 11.08
C CYS A 159 -17.22 -7.54 10.86
N LEU A 160 -17.74 -7.33 9.66
CA LEU A 160 -19.16 -7.57 9.34
C LEU A 160 -19.52 -9.06 9.43
N ASN A 161 -18.58 -9.93 9.09
CA ASN A 161 -18.77 -11.39 9.14
C ASN A 161 -18.84 -11.97 10.57
N TYR A 162 -18.54 -11.19 11.62
CA TYR A 162 -18.63 -11.67 13.00
C TYR A 162 -20.00 -12.29 13.35
N LYS A 163 -21.10 -11.72 12.83
CA LYS A 163 -22.46 -12.21 13.11
C LYS A 163 -22.75 -13.61 12.56
N ASN A 164 -22.01 -14.04 11.55
CA ASN A 164 -22.19 -15.34 10.89
C ASN A 164 -21.24 -16.42 11.43
N SER A 165 -20.49 -16.11 12.50
CA SER A 165 -19.41 -16.96 13.00
C SER A 165 -19.69 -17.37 14.44
N THR A 166 -19.77 -18.69 14.68
CA THR A 166 -20.01 -19.24 16.03
C THR A 166 -18.70 -19.59 16.76
N SER A 167 -17.57 -19.57 16.06
CA SER A 167 -16.24 -19.83 16.60
C SER A 167 -15.17 -18.90 16.01
N ILE A 168 -14.05 -18.76 16.71
CA ILE A 168 -12.89 -17.95 16.27
C ILE A 168 -12.32 -18.48 14.94
N SER A 169 -12.22 -19.80 14.79
CA SER A 169 -11.73 -20.42 13.55
C SER A 169 -12.65 -20.12 12.37
N GLN A 170 -13.96 -20.18 12.58
CA GLN A 170 -14.95 -19.86 11.56
C GLN A 170 -14.90 -18.37 11.20
N LEU A 171 -14.70 -17.48 12.18
CA LEU A 171 -14.53 -16.05 11.93
C LEU A 171 -13.36 -15.76 10.98
N GLY A 172 -12.20 -16.35 11.25
CA GLY A 172 -11.02 -16.21 10.41
C GLY A 172 -11.25 -16.74 8.99
N MET A 173 -11.89 -17.91 8.87
CA MET A 173 -12.05 -18.58 7.58
C MET A 173 -13.12 -17.96 6.70
N ASN A 174 -14.27 -17.62 7.28
CA ASN A 174 -15.29 -16.86 6.59
C ASN A 174 -14.77 -15.48 6.18
N GLY A 175 -13.93 -14.84 7.01
CA GLY A 175 -13.26 -13.59 6.65
C GLY A 175 -12.42 -13.70 5.38
N ILE A 176 -11.65 -14.78 5.23
CA ILE A 176 -10.89 -15.07 4.01
C ILE A 176 -11.83 -15.27 2.82
N VAL A 177 -12.84 -16.14 2.96
CA VAL A 177 -13.77 -16.48 1.88
C VAL A 177 -14.54 -15.24 1.39
N TYR A 178 -15.08 -14.43 2.30
CA TYR A 178 -15.81 -13.21 1.94
C TYR A 178 -14.89 -12.12 1.37
N SER A 179 -13.59 -12.18 1.64
CA SER A 179 -12.62 -11.24 1.07
C SER A 179 -12.31 -11.51 -0.41
N ILE A 180 -12.61 -12.70 -0.95
CA ILE A 180 -12.33 -13.03 -2.36
C ILE A 180 -12.97 -12.02 -3.31
N GLY A 181 -14.24 -11.67 -3.09
CA GLY A 181 -14.93 -10.66 -3.90
C GLY A 181 -14.29 -9.27 -3.80
N ILE A 182 -13.80 -8.92 -2.60
CA ILE A 182 -13.07 -7.66 -2.38
C ILE A 182 -11.71 -7.66 -3.07
N TRP A 183 -11.05 -8.81 -3.22
CA TRP A 183 -9.78 -8.87 -3.96
C TRP A 183 -9.97 -8.42 -5.41
N PHE A 184 -11.04 -8.88 -6.07
CA PHE A 184 -11.38 -8.46 -7.43
C PHE A 184 -11.82 -7.00 -7.51
N LEU A 185 -12.58 -6.51 -6.52
CA LEU A 185 -12.95 -5.10 -6.45
C LEU A 185 -11.71 -4.19 -6.31
N ASN A 186 -10.80 -4.53 -5.40
CA ASN A 186 -9.55 -3.80 -5.22
C ASN A 186 -8.67 -3.88 -6.48
N ALA A 187 -8.63 -5.04 -7.15
CA ALA A 187 -7.93 -5.19 -8.41
C ALA A 187 -8.51 -4.28 -9.51
N LEU A 188 -9.83 -4.13 -9.56
CA LEU A 188 -10.51 -3.22 -10.48
C LEU A 188 -10.18 -1.76 -10.16
N ILE A 189 -10.15 -1.36 -8.89
CA ILE A 189 -9.74 -0.02 -8.46
C ILE A 189 -8.30 0.27 -8.90
N ALA A 190 -7.38 -0.68 -8.68
CA ALA A 190 -5.99 -0.57 -9.11
C ALA A 190 -5.87 -0.49 -10.65
N PHE A 191 -6.70 -1.24 -11.37
CA PHE A 191 -6.77 -1.17 -12.84
C PHE A 191 -7.25 0.20 -13.32
N VAL A 192 -8.29 0.78 -12.69
CA VAL A 192 -8.79 2.12 -13.02
C VAL A 192 -7.70 3.17 -12.80
N ILE A 193 -6.92 3.06 -11.72
CA ILE A 193 -5.78 3.97 -11.48
C ILE A 193 -4.69 3.80 -12.55
N ALA A 194 -4.46 2.58 -13.02
CA ALA A 194 -3.55 2.33 -14.14
C ALA A 194 -3.96 3.05 -15.42
N ILE A 195 -5.27 3.19 -15.69
CA ILE A 195 -5.78 3.96 -16.84
C ILE A 195 -5.36 5.43 -16.72
N PHE A 196 -5.45 6.01 -15.53
CA PHE A 196 -5.02 7.39 -15.29
C PHE A 196 -3.50 7.55 -15.49
N ILE A 197 -2.70 6.60 -15.01
CA ILE A 197 -1.24 6.59 -15.23
C ILE A 197 -0.92 6.48 -16.73
N ALA A 198 -1.62 5.60 -17.46
CA ALA A 198 -1.40 5.39 -18.89
C ALA A 198 -1.80 6.61 -19.74
N ASN A 199 -2.81 7.38 -19.30
CA ASN A 199 -3.33 8.53 -20.04
C ASN A 199 -2.59 9.85 -19.74
N GLY A 200 -1.88 9.94 -18.61
CA GLY A 200 -1.14 11.15 -18.21
C GLY A 200 0.00 11.57 -19.16
N GLY A 201 0.42 10.69 -20.08
CA GLY A 201 1.59 10.89 -20.93
C GLY A 201 1.32 11.74 -22.17
N ASN A 202 0.04 11.98 -22.49
CA ASN A 202 -0.37 12.68 -23.71
C ASN A 202 -0.67 14.17 -23.50
N SER A 203 -0.56 14.71 -22.28
CA SER A 203 -1.00 16.08 -21.95
C SER A 203 0.13 17.07 -21.64
N LYS A 204 1.40 16.68 -21.77
CA LYS A 204 2.52 17.62 -21.59
C LYS A 204 3.04 18.07 -22.94
N THR A 205 2.39 19.11 -23.49
CA THR A 205 3.05 20.09 -24.35
C THR A 205 4.38 20.44 -23.69
N PRO A 206 5.52 20.41 -24.39
CA PRO A 206 6.77 20.87 -23.80
C PRO A 206 6.54 22.30 -23.34
N ALA A 207 6.95 22.62 -22.11
CA ALA A 207 7.07 23.98 -21.66
C ALA A 207 8.19 24.66 -22.49
N SER A 208 7.90 24.95 -23.75
CA SER A 208 8.66 25.90 -24.55
C SER A 208 8.32 27.28 -24.02
N MET A 209 9.35 28.09 -23.81
CA MET A 209 9.32 29.50 -23.40
C MET A 209 9.39 29.74 -21.89
N VAL A 210 10.54 29.38 -21.30
CA VAL A 210 11.24 30.37 -20.48
C VAL A 210 12.29 31.00 -21.40
N THR A 211 11.95 32.16 -21.95
CA THR A 211 12.88 33.05 -22.63
C THR A 211 14.07 33.31 -21.69
N PRO A 212 15.33 33.11 -22.11
CA PRO A 212 16.44 33.61 -21.33
C PRO A 212 16.34 35.13 -21.35
N ILE A 213 16.20 35.76 -20.19
CA ILE A 213 16.47 37.19 -20.06
C ILE A 213 17.99 37.33 -20.18
N SER A 214 18.46 37.54 -21.40
CA SER A 214 19.77 38.15 -21.66
C SER A 214 19.54 39.62 -21.95
N ALA A 215 19.95 40.48 -21.02
CA ALA A 215 20.63 41.72 -21.35
C ALA A 215 21.23 42.35 -20.10
N ASP A 216 22.55 42.37 -20.08
CA ASP A 216 23.36 43.40 -19.45
C ASP A 216 22.74 44.80 -19.54
N SER A 217 22.82 45.56 -18.45
CA SER A 217 23.40 46.91 -18.40
C SER A 217 22.93 47.67 -17.16
N ALA A 218 23.83 48.49 -16.62
CA ALA A 218 23.65 49.47 -15.54
C ALA A 218 24.17 49.08 -14.14
N TYR A 219 25.43 48.62 -14.07
CA TYR A 219 26.34 49.19 -13.06
C TYR A 219 27.24 50.21 -13.76
N SER A 220 26.72 51.42 -13.95
CA SER A 220 27.55 52.60 -14.21
C SER A 220 27.20 53.71 -13.20
N SER A 221 28.09 53.83 -12.21
CA SER A 221 28.62 55.06 -11.61
C SER A 221 27.69 56.11 -10.96
N VAL A 222 28.21 56.64 -9.83
CA VAL A 222 27.96 57.95 -9.19
C VAL A 222 26.73 57.97 -8.26
N ALA A 223 26.79 58.37 -6.98
CA ALA A 223 27.79 59.04 -6.13
C ALA A 223 27.78 58.44 -4.71
#